data_AF-A0A1I5AF33-F1
#
_entry.id   AF-A0A1I5AF33-F1
#
_cell.length_a   1.000
_cell.length_b   1.000
_cell.length_c   1.000
_cell.angle_alpha   90.00
_cell.angle_beta   90.00
_cell.angle_gamma   90.00
#
_symmetry.space_group_name_H-M   'P 1'
#
loop_
_entity.id
_entity.type
_entity.pdbx_description
1 polymer ?
#
loop_
_entity_poly.entity_id
_entity_poly.type
_entity_poly.pdbx_seq_one_letter_code
_entity_poly.pdbx_strand_id
1 'polypeptide(L)'
;MKKLFYYIALGFFLVFTLVTLYLSSSIIFDWFELREAQGDYVLFVVWVNFIAALIYLVALFGFFKYKKWTWKVLGVAALMIFAAFIGLLFHIDSGGAYELETIRALVLRFIITTGFAILAYFKIKKWKNIEN
;
A
#
# COMPACT_ATOMS: atom_id res chain seq x y z
N MET A 1 -23.36 -7.25 11.86
CA MET A 1 -22.13 -6.45 12.13
C MET A 1 -20.85 -7.00 11.50
N LYS A 2 -20.45 -8.27 11.73
CA LYS A 2 -19.15 -8.79 11.23
C LYS A 2 -19.02 -8.82 9.69
N LYS A 3 -20.11 -9.09 8.97
CA LYS A 3 -20.19 -9.06 7.49
C LYS A 3 -20.03 -7.63 6.94
N LEU A 4 -20.73 -6.67 7.55
CA LEU A 4 -20.61 -5.24 7.23
C LEU A 4 -19.18 -4.72 7.43
N PHE A 5 -18.54 -5.06 8.56
CA PHE A 5 -17.14 -4.68 8.83
C PHE A 5 -16.18 -5.19 7.76
N TYR A 6 -16.37 -6.45 7.30
CA TYR A 6 -15.55 -7.02 6.23
C TYR A 6 -15.66 -6.23 4.93
N TYR A 7 -16.89 -5.94 4.48
CA TYR A 7 -17.09 -5.18 3.24
C TYR A 7 -16.60 -3.73 3.34
N ILE A 8 -16.75 -3.09 4.50
CA ILE A 8 -16.18 -1.75 4.73
C ILE A 8 -14.65 -1.79 4.64
N ALA A 9 -14.00 -2.75 5.30
CA ALA A 9 -12.55 -2.90 5.25
C ALA A 9 -12.07 -3.19 3.82
N LEU A 10 -12.79 -4.04 3.08
CA LEU A 10 -12.45 -4.38 1.70
C LEU A 10 -12.64 -3.20 0.74
N GLY A 11 -13.74 -2.45 0.89
CA GLY A 11 -14.00 -1.24 0.12
C GLY A 11 -12.97 -0.15 0.40
N PHE A 12 -12.62 0.07 1.68
CA PHE A 12 -11.54 0.97 2.06
C PHE A 12 -10.21 0.56 1.41
N PHE A 13 -9.84 -0.71 1.50
CA PHE A 13 -8.58 -1.21 0.93
C PHE A 13 -8.55 -1.09 -0.61
N LEU A 14 -9.69 -1.30 -1.26
CA LEU A 14 -9.84 -1.10 -2.70
C LEU A 14 -9.60 0.37 -3.08
N VAL A 15 -10.30 1.30 -2.44
CA VAL A 15 -10.13 2.75 -2.69
C VAL A 15 -8.68 3.16 -2.44
N PHE A 16 -8.11 2.74 -1.32
CA PHE A 16 -6.70 3.02 -0.99
C PHE A 16 -5.73 2.51 -2.06
N THR A 17 -5.96 1.28 -2.56
CA THR A 17 -5.13 0.68 -3.61
C THR A 17 -5.24 1.46 -4.91
N LEU A 18 -6.45 1.81 -5.34
CA LEU A 18 -6.68 2.53 -6.59
C LEU A 18 -6.11 3.96 -6.54
N VAL A 19 -6.31 4.67 -5.43
CA VAL A 19 -5.73 6.01 -5.23
C VAL A 19 -4.20 5.94 -5.24
N THR A 20 -3.63 4.94 -4.56
CA THR A 20 -2.17 4.74 -4.57
C THR A 20 -1.64 4.47 -5.97
N LEU A 21 -2.29 3.58 -6.71
CA LEU A 21 -1.91 3.22 -8.07
C LEU A 21 -1.97 4.44 -8.98
N TYR A 22 -3.07 5.20 -8.94
CA TYR A 22 -3.28 6.41 -9.72
C TYR A 22 -2.22 7.48 -9.45
N LEU A 23 -1.97 7.80 -8.17
CA LEU A 23 -0.98 8.81 -7.82
C LEU A 23 0.42 8.38 -8.26
N SER A 24 0.82 7.15 -7.97
CA SER A 24 2.15 6.66 -8.33
C SER A 24 2.35 6.53 -9.83
N SER A 25 1.36 6.05 -10.59
CA SER A 25 1.45 5.96 -12.05
C SER A 25 1.50 7.34 -12.69
N SER A 26 0.73 8.30 -12.18
CA SER A 26 0.70 9.66 -12.73
C SER A 26 2.05 10.36 -12.58
N ILE A 27 2.76 10.14 -11.47
CA ILE A 27 4.11 10.70 -11.27
C ILE A 27 5.14 9.98 -12.16
N ILE A 28 5.07 8.66 -12.29
CA ILE A 28 6.05 7.86 -13.04
C ILE A 28 5.94 8.12 -14.55
N PHE A 29 4.73 8.14 -15.07
CA PHE A 29 4.45 8.28 -16.50
C PHE A 29 4.10 9.71 -16.90
N ASP A 30 4.17 10.64 -15.97
CA ASP A 30 3.87 12.06 -16.16
C ASP A 30 2.48 12.30 -16.76
N TRP A 31 1.49 11.60 -16.20
CA TRP A 31 0.11 11.81 -16.59
C TRP A 31 -0.44 13.02 -15.84
N PHE A 32 -1.18 13.87 -16.55
CA PHE A 32 -1.94 14.98 -15.98
C PHE A 32 -1.09 16.06 -15.27
N GLU A 33 0.17 16.24 -15.68
CA GLU A 33 1.09 17.28 -15.14
C GLU A 33 1.29 17.19 -13.61
N LEU A 34 0.97 16.03 -13.00
CA LEU A 34 1.07 15.80 -11.56
C LEU A 34 2.53 15.73 -11.08
N ARG A 35 3.47 15.55 -12.00
CA ARG A 35 4.90 15.53 -11.71
C ARG A 35 5.43 16.90 -11.32
N GLU A 36 4.96 17.95 -11.99
CA GLU A 36 5.37 19.34 -11.70
C GLU A 36 4.72 19.86 -10.40
N ALA A 37 3.54 19.32 -10.07
CA ALA A 37 2.82 19.66 -8.84
C ALA A 37 3.39 18.98 -7.57
N GLN A 38 4.16 17.90 -7.73
CA GLN A 38 4.89 17.28 -6.63
C GLN A 38 6.32 17.80 -6.64
N GLY A 39 6.75 18.49 -5.57
CA GLY A 39 8.08 19.07 -5.43
C GLY A 39 9.21 18.04 -5.39
N ASP A 40 10.07 18.09 -4.37
CA ASP A 40 11.22 17.18 -4.28
C ASP A 40 10.82 15.77 -3.80
N TYR A 41 10.00 15.05 -4.57
CA TYR A 41 9.67 13.67 -4.29
C TYR A 41 10.81 12.73 -4.69
N VAL A 42 10.98 11.66 -3.92
CA VAL A 42 12.06 10.71 -4.16
C VAL A 42 11.59 9.60 -5.10
N LEU A 43 12.07 9.62 -6.36
CA LEU A 43 11.55 8.76 -7.44
C LEU A 43 11.55 7.26 -7.11
N PHE A 44 12.58 6.74 -6.44
CA PHE A 44 12.61 5.32 -6.07
C PHE A 44 11.48 4.95 -5.10
N VAL A 45 11.09 5.87 -4.19
CA VAL A 45 9.98 5.67 -3.27
C VAL A 45 8.67 5.56 -4.04
N VAL A 46 8.50 6.39 -5.09
CA VAL A 46 7.32 6.35 -5.96
C VAL A 46 7.23 5.01 -6.69
N TRP A 47 8.35 4.48 -7.19
CA TRP A 47 8.40 3.14 -7.80
C TRP A 47 8.00 2.03 -6.82
N VAL A 48 8.53 2.06 -5.59
CA VAL A 48 8.12 1.09 -4.56
C VAL A 48 6.63 1.20 -4.25
N ASN A 49 6.09 2.42 -4.16
CA ASN A 49 4.66 2.64 -3.93
C ASN A 49 3.80 2.09 -5.08
N PHE A 50 4.23 2.27 -6.33
CA PHE A 50 3.56 1.74 -7.51
C PHE A 50 3.52 0.20 -7.48
N ILE A 51 4.67 -0.43 -7.24
CA ILE A 51 4.78 -1.89 -7.15
C ILE A 51 3.94 -2.43 -5.99
N ALA A 52 3.98 -1.76 -4.83
CA ALA A 52 3.16 -2.13 -3.67
C ALA A 52 1.65 -2.09 -4.01
N ALA A 53 1.19 -1.09 -4.77
CA ALA A 53 -0.21 -1.01 -5.20
C ALA A 53 -0.60 -2.20 -6.11
N LEU A 54 0.28 -2.64 -7.01
CA LEU A 54 0.05 -3.85 -7.80
C LEU A 54 -0.05 -5.10 -6.91
N ILE A 55 0.79 -5.21 -5.88
CA ILE A 55 0.72 -6.28 -4.89
C ILE A 55 -0.60 -6.21 -4.10
N TYR A 56 -1.10 -5.02 -3.77
CA TYR A 56 -2.38 -4.86 -3.09
C TYR A 56 -3.56 -5.33 -3.95
N LEU A 57 -3.53 -5.16 -5.28
CA LEU A 57 -4.54 -5.73 -6.18
C LEU A 57 -4.59 -7.26 -6.08
N VAL A 58 -3.41 -7.91 -5.99
CA VAL A 58 -3.33 -9.36 -5.76
C VAL A 58 -3.88 -9.72 -4.38
N ALA A 59 -3.58 -8.92 -3.35
CA ALA A 59 -4.12 -9.13 -2.01
C ALA A 59 -5.65 -8.93 -1.94
N LEU A 60 -6.22 -7.97 -2.68
CA LEU A 60 -7.66 -7.78 -2.83
C LEU A 60 -8.32 -9.06 -3.36
N PHE A 61 -7.77 -9.65 -4.43
CA PHE A 61 -8.25 -10.95 -4.92
C PHE A 61 -8.17 -12.05 -3.84
N GLY A 62 -7.08 -12.08 -3.08
CA GLY A 62 -6.92 -12.99 -1.95
C GLY A 62 -7.98 -12.79 -0.87
N PHE A 63 -8.34 -11.54 -0.55
CA PHE A 63 -9.42 -11.22 0.38
C PHE A 63 -10.78 -11.67 -0.14
N PHE A 64 -11.12 -11.37 -1.40
CA PHE A 64 -12.37 -11.79 -2.04
C PHE A 64 -12.54 -13.31 -2.07
N LYS A 65 -11.45 -14.06 -2.17
CA LYS A 65 -11.46 -15.54 -2.19
C LYS A 65 -11.12 -16.17 -0.83
N TYR A 66 -11.05 -15.38 0.25
CA TYR A 66 -10.72 -15.80 1.61
C TYR A 66 -9.45 -16.67 1.70
N LYS A 67 -8.42 -16.34 0.92
CA LYS A 67 -7.21 -17.15 0.82
C LYS A 67 -6.21 -16.81 1.93
N LYS A 68 -5.70 -17.84 2.62
CA LYS A 68 -4.70 -17.65 3.68
C LYS A 68 -3.37 -17.08 3.17
N TRP A 69 -3.07 -17.11 1.88
CA TRP A 69 -1.82 -16.54 1.37
C TRP A 69 -1.83 -15.01 1.33
N THR A 70 -3.00 -14.35 1.48
CA THR A 70 -3.14 -12.89 1.45
C THR A 70 -2.19 -12.18 2.43
N TRP A 71 -2.02 -12.72 3.64
CA TRP A 71 -1.11 -12.11 4.62
C TRP A 71 0.35 -12.18 4.18
N LYS A 72 0.76 -13.24 3.46
CA LYS A 72 2.14 -13.37 2.95
C LYS A 72 2.40 -12.33 1.87
N VAL A 73 1.45 -12.16 0.96
CA VAL A 73 1.52 -11.17 -0.13
C VAL A 73 1.61 -9.75 0.43
N LEU A 74 0.78 -9.41 1.41
CA LEU A 74 0.87 -8.12 2.11
C LEU A 74 2.15 -7.99 2.94
N GLY A 75 2.66 -9.08 3.53
CA GLY A 75 3.93 -9.09 4.24
C GLY A 75 5.11 -8.74 3.34
N VAL A 76 5.14 -9.25 2.10
CA VAL A 76 6.15 -8.88 1.10
C VAL A 76 6.07 -7.40 0.77
N ALA A 77 4.87 -6.86 0.55
CA ALA A 77 4.70 -5.41 0.32
C ALA A 77 5.17 -4.58 1.53
N ALA A 78 4.84 -4.98 2.76
CA ALA A 78 5.26 -4.28 3.97
C ALA A 78 6.80 -4.26 4.11
N LEU A 79 7.48 -5.37 3.82
CA LEU A 79 8.94 -5.43 3.83
C LEU A 79 9.57 -4.54 2.76
N MET A 80 8.98 -4.49 1.56
CA MET A 80 9.44 -3.62 0.48
C MET A 80 9.31 -2.13 0.84
N ILE A 81 8.18 -1.75 1.43
CA ILE A 81 7.93 -0.38 1.93
C ILE A 81 8.90 -0.03 3.05
N PHE A 82 9.16 -0.97 3.97
CA PHE A 82 10.13 -0.77 5.04
C PHE A 82 11.55 -0.58 4.51
N ALA A 83 11.97 -1.38 3.52
CA ALA A 83 13.24 -1.20 2.84
C ALA A 83 13.33 0.18 2.13
N ALA A 84 12.24 0.62 1.50
CA ALA A 84 12.18 1.95 0.90
C ALA A 84 12.26 3.08 1.93
N PHE A 85 11.67 2.89 3.11
CA PHE A 85 11.79 3.83 4.22
C PHE A 85 13.26 3.95 4.67
N ILE A 86 13.97 2.83 4.84
CA ILE A 86 15.41 2.83 5.15
C ILE A 86 16.21 3.52 4.04
N GLY A 87 15.93 3.20 2.78
CA GLY A 87 16.57 3.85 1.63
C GLY A 87 16.33 5.37 1.62
N LEU A 88 15.15 5.82 2.05
CA LEU A 88 14.83 7.24 2.13
C LEU A 88 15.63 7.93 3.23
N LEU A 89 15.81 7.29 4.39
CA LEU A 89 16.65 7.82 5.45
C LEU A 89 18.10 8.03 4.97
N PHE A 90 18.67 7.06 4.26
CA PHE A 90 19.99 7.22 3.66
C PHE A 90 20.07 8.35 2.64
N HIS A 91 19.04 8.51 1.80
CA HIS A 91 18.95 9.63 0.84
C HIS A 91 18.95 10.98 1.56
N ILE A 92 18.17 11.11 2.64
CA ILE A 92 18.11 12.33 3.46
C ILE A 92 19.45 12.60 4.13
N ASP A 93 20.05 11.59 4.75
CA ASP A 93 21.35 11.71 5.44
C ASP A 93 22.48 12.10 4.47
N SER A 94 22.38 11.70 3.20
CA SER A 94 23.31 12.10 2.14
C SER A 94 23.11 13.53 1.61
N GLY A 95 22.15 14.28 2.16
CA GLY A 95 21.81 15.64 1.74
C GLY A 95 20.82 15.69 0.56
N GLY A 96 20.16 14.58 0.24
CA GLY A 96 19.17 14.52 -0.82
C GLY A 96 17.89 15.29 -0.48
N ALA A 97 17.37 16.05 -1.45
CA ALA A 97 16.11 16.76 -1.29
C ALA A 97 14.94 15.79 -1.11
N TYR A 98 13.98 16.17 -0.27
CA TYR A 98 12.80 15.38 0.02
C TYR A 98 11.63 16.26 0.48
N GLU A 99 10.42 15.87 0.12
CA GLU A 99 9.18 16.43 0.68
C GLU A 99 8.72 15.63 1.91
N LEU A 100 8.14 16.33 2.89
CA LEU A 100 7.57 15.69 4.09
C LEU A 100 6.39 14.76 3.73
N GLU A 101 5.70 15.09 2.64
CA GLU A 101 4.64 14.32 2.00
C GLU A 101 5.14 12.91 1.63
N THR A 102 6.39 12.78 1.19
CA THR A 102 7.02 11.49 0.85
C THR A 102 7.10 10.60 2.10
N ILE A 103 7.56 11.15 3.23
CA ILE A 103 7.64 10.44 4.51
C ILE A 103 6.24 10.05 5.00
N ARG A 104 5.30 11.00 5.00
CA ARG A 104 3.91 10.76 5.44
C ARG A 104 3.25 9.66 4.61
N ALA A 105 3.45 9.69 3.29
CA ALA A 105 2.86 8.71 2.38
C ALA A 105 3.47 7.30 2.55
N LEU A 106 4.77 7.20 2.86
CA LEU A 106 5.44 5.94 3.21
C LEU A 106 4.90 5.35 4.51
N VAL A 107 4.83 6.16 5.57
CA VAL A 107 4.33 5.73 6.89
C VAL A 107 2.88 5.26 6.80
N LEU A 108 2.02 6.02 6.12
CA LEU A 108 0.62 5.66 5.90
C LEU A 108 0.50 4.29 5.20
N ARG A 109 1.28 4.06 4.15
CA ARG A 109 1.30 2.77 3.43
C ARG A 109 1.77 1.65 4.32
N PHE A 110 2.82 1.85 5.10
CA PHE A 110 3.32 0.82 6.01
C PHE A 110 2.26 0.41 7.04
N ILE A 111 1.61 1.38 7.68
CA ILE A 111 0.55 1.13 8.68
C ILE A 111 -0.64 0.40 8.06
N ILE A 112 -1.14 0.87 6.91
CA ILE A 112 -2.30 0.24 6.26
C ILE A 112 -1.96 -1.18 5.81
N THR A 113 -0.80 -1.37 5.16
CA THR A 113 -0.39 -2.69 4.64
C THR A 113 -0.21 -3.70 5.76
N THR A 114 0.49 -3.33 6.83
CA THR A 114 0.69 -4.21 7.99
C THR A 114 -0.62 -4.48 8.71
N GLY A 115 -1.48 -3.48 8.88
CA GLY A 115 -2.83 -3.64 9.43
C GLY A 115 -3.67 -4.64 8.64
N PHE A 116 -3.69 -4.54 7.31
CA PHE A 116 -4.39 -5.50 6.46
C PHE A 116 -3.72 -6.89 6.44
N ALA A 117 -2.40 -6.98 6.55
CA ALA A 117 -1.70 -8.27 6.69
C ALA A 117 -2.13 -8.99 7.97
N ILE A 118 -2.21 -8.27 9.09
CA ILE A 118 -2.68 -8.76 10.38
C ILE A 118 -4.15 -9.20 10.29
N LEU A 119 -5.01 -8.38 9.67
CA LEU A 119 -6.41 -8.74 9.43
C LEU A 119 -6.54 -10.01 8.59
N ALA A 120 -5.76 -10.14 7.52
CA ALA A 120 -5.73 -11.34 6.69
C ALA A 120 -5.29 -12.57 7.47
N TYR A 121 -4.27 -12.44 8.34
CA TYR A 121 -3.77 -13.55 9.15
C TYR A 121 -4.81 -14.06 10.15
N PHE A 122 -5.44 -13.15 10.90
CA PHE A 122 -6.33 -13.52 12.00
C PHE A 122 -7.80 -13.72 11.61
N LYS A 123 -8.33 -12.95 10.65
CA LYS A 123 -9.78 -12.85 10.42
C LYS A 123 -10.25 -13.57 9.16
N ILE A 124 -9.37 -13.91 8.21
CA ILE A 124 -9.81 -14.44 6.90
C ILE A 124 -10.61 -15.75 6.99
N LYS A 125 -10.20 -16.66 7.89
CA LYS A 125 -10.96 -17.90 8.17
C LYS A 125 -12.32 -17.60 8.79
N LYS A 126 -12.36 -16.61 9.70
CA LYS A 126 -13.58 -16.22 10.40
C LYS A 126 -14.58 -15.55 9.46
N TRP A 127 -14.10 -14.76 8.49
CA TRP A 127 -14.94 -14.12 7.49
C TRP A 127 -15.52 -15.11 6.48
N LYS A 128 -14.77 -16.15 6.09
CA LYS A 128 -15.30 -17.25 5.27
C LYS A 128 -16.54 -17.89 5.91
N ASN A 129 -16.50 -18.15 7.22
CA ASN A 129 -17.61 -18.76 7.95
C ASN A 129 -18.83 -17.84 8.18
N ILE A 130 -18.73 -16.55 7.85
CA ILE A 130 -19.87 -15.62 7.90
C ILE A 130 -20.59 -15.59 6.55
N GLU A 131 -19.88 -15.92 5.47
CA GLU A 131 -20.42 -15.93 4.11
C GLU A 131 -21.24 -17.19 3.81
N ASN A 132 -20.76 -18.35 4.28
CA ASN A 132 -21.51 -19.61 4.34
C ASN A 132 -22.60 -19.59 5.41
#